data_AF-A0A1Y0EEZ4-F1
#
_entry.id   AF-A0A1Y0EEZ4-F1
#
_cell.length_a   1.000
_cell.length_b   1.000
_cell.length_c   1.000
_cell.angle_alpha   90.00
_cell.angle_beta   90.00
_cell.angle_gamma   90.00
#
_symmetry.space_group_name_H-M   'P 1'
#
loop_
_entity.id
_entity.type
_entity.pdbx_description
1 polymer ?
#
loop_
_entity_poly.entity_id
_entity_poly.type
_entity_poly.pdbx_seq_one_letter_code
_entity_poly.pdbx_strand_id
1 'polypeptide(L)'
;MDKTMHFHIAHPRPGCEVVFLRQLGGAQRDPSRLAQVFADHPGRAAEDMLCDILEGMANWLDQLQQRLAAADHAAMAKPAARIALVAGQIGLTDVALAAKHVADAAAFGDRHALAAILGRLERAFDVTVTELWDFRDP
;
A
#
# COMPACT_ATOMS: atom_id res chain seq x y z
N MET A 1 -46.22 22.99 40.86
CA MET A 1 -45.27 22.02 40.29
C MET A 1 -45.67 21.79 38.85
N ASP A 2 -44.98 22.42 37.90
CA ASP A 2 -44.68 21.76 36.62
C ASP A 2 -43.45 22.45 36.02
N LYS A 3 -42.39 21.67 35.82
CA LYS A 3 -41.07 22.14 35.42
C LYS A 3 -40.93 21.71 33.98
N THR A 4 -41.20 22.64 33.05
CA THR A 4 -40.99 22.42 31.61
C THR A 4 -39.52 22.13 31.38
N MET A 5 -39.17 20.85 31.29
CA MET A 5 -37.83 20.41 30.90
C MET A 5 -37.66 20.69 29.41
N HIS A 6 -36.95 21.77 29.11
CA HIS A 6 -36.33 21.93 27.81
C HIS A 6 -35.27 20.84 27.65
N PHE A 7 -35.60 19.78 26.91
CA PHE A 7 -34.61 18.83 26.44
C PHE A 7 -33.79 19.55 25.36
N HIS A 8 -32.59 19.98 25.73
CA HIS A 8 -31.56 20.33 24.77
C HIS A 8 -31.24 19.06 23.96
N ILE A 9 -31.70 19.01 22.70
CA ILE A 9 -31.25 17.98 21.76
C ILE A 9 -29.76 18.21 21.59
N ALA A 10 -28.96 17.32 22.18
CA ALA A 10 -27.53 17.25 21.94
C ALA A 10 -27.34 17.10 20.43
N HIS A 11 -26.64 18.03 19.80
CA HIS A 11 -26.22 17.87 18.41
C HIS A 11 -25.37 16.59 18.36
N PRO A 12 -25.76 15.56 17.58
CA PRO A 12 -24.91 14.40 17.40
C PRO A 12 -23.60 14.90 16.80
N ARG A 13 -22.48 14.57 17.45
CA ARG A 13 -21.15 14.75 16.85
C ARG A 13 -21.22 14.08 15.48
N PRO A 14 -20.76 14.73 14.38
CA PRO A 14 -20.78 14.11 13.07
C PRO A 14 -20.13 12.73 13.21
N GLY A 15 -20.93 11.71 12.92
CA GLY A 15 -20.51 10.33 13.03
C GLY A 15 -19.19 10.19 12.31
N CYS A 16 -18.25 9.49 12.93
CA CYS A 16 -17.00 9.13 12.29
C CYS A 16 -17.35 8.20 11.12
N GLU A 17 -17.74 8.79 9.99
CA GLU A 17 -18.03 8.08 8.76
C GLU A 17 -16.68 7.62 8.24
N VAL A 18 -16.42 6.33 8.45
CA VAL A 18 -15.23 5.69 7.90
C VAL A 18 -15.44 5.58 6.40
N VAL A 19 -14.88 6.53 5.66
CA VAL A 19 -14.87 6.49 4.20
C VAL A 19 -13.75 5.56 3.76
N PHE A 20 -14.13 4.41 3.20
CA PHE A 20 -13.18 3.52 2.53
C PHE A 20 -12.78 4.15 1.21
N LEU A 21 -11.56 4.70 1.14
CA LEU A 21 -11.00 5.14 -0.14
C LEU A 21 -10.72 3.90 -1.00
N ARG A 22 -11.57 3.66 -1.99
CA ARG A 22 -11.32 2.65 -3.02
C ARG A 22 -10.31 3.20 -4.01
N GLN A 23 -9.31 2.42 -4.41
CA GLN A 23 -8.53 2.77 -5.60
C GLN A 23 -9.49 2.74 -6.80
N LEU A 24 -9.75 3.91 -7.40
CA LEU A 24 -10.61 4.07 -8.57
C LEU A 24 -9.76 3.84 -9.82
N GLY A 25 -9.50 2.55 -10.11
CA GLY A 25 -8.70 2.07 -11.23
C GLY A 25 -8.08 0.72 -10.91
N GLY A 26 -7.97 -0.18 -11.88
CA GLY A 26 -7.13 -1.38 -11.74
C GLY A 26 -5.68 -0.97 -11.50
N ALA A 27 -4.88 -1.80 -10.81
CA ALA A 27 -3.51 -1.44 -10.49
C ALA A 27 -2.71 -1.14 -11.76
N GLN A 28 -2.21 0.09 -11.90
CA GLN A 28 -1.35 0.47 -13.02
C GLN A 28 -0.08 -0.37 -12.93
N ARG A 29 0.13 -1.17 -13.98
CA ARG A 29 1.24 -2.11 -14.12
C ARG A 29 1.87 -1.98 -15.50
N ASP A 30 3.11 -2.43 -15.60
CA ASP A 30 3.81 -2.62 -16.87
C ASP A 30 3.71 -4.10 -17.26
N PRO A 31 2.72 -4.50 -18.10
CA PRO A 31 2.52 -5.89 -18.47
C PRO A 31 3.70 -6.45 -19.28
N SER A 32 4.47 -5.59 -19.95
CA SER A 32 5.63 -6.03 -20.74
C SER A 32 6.79 -6.46 -19.85
N ARG A 33 7.06 -5.75 -18.75
CA ARG A 33 8.07 -6.20 -17.76
C ARG A 33 7.66 -7.49 -17.08
N LEU A 34 6.38 -7.60 -16.71
CA LEU A 34 5.90 -8.82 -16.07
C LEU A 34 6.00 -10.02 -17.01
N ALA A 35 5.62 -9.85 -18.29
CA ALA A 35 5.78 -10.88 -19.32
C ALA A 35 7.25 -11.26 -19.54
N GLN A 36 8.20 -10.32 -19.45
CA GLN A 36 9.63 -10.61 -19.52
C GLN A 36 10.10 -11.49 -18.36
N VAL A 37 9.65 -11.21 -17.13
CA VAL A 37 9.98 -12.05 -15.95
C VAL A 37 9.54 -13.50 -16.18
N PHE A 38 8.31 -13.70 -16.68
CA PHE A 38 7.82 -15.05 -17.00
C PHE A 38 8.55 -15.69 -18.18
N ALA A 39 8.97 -14.91 -19.17
CA ALA A 39 9.74 -15.42 -20.31
C ALA A 39 11.17 -15.84 -19.91
N ASP A 40 11.81 -15.10 -19.01
CA ASP A 40 13.18 -15.36 -18.54
C ASP A 40 13.26 -16.55 -17.56
N HIS A 41 12.13 -16.89 -16.92
CA HIS A 41 12.04 -17.94 -15.90
C HIS A 41 10.89 -18.94 -16.20
N PRO A 42 11.04 -19.83 -17.19
CA PRO A 42 9.95 -20.72 -17.61
C PRO A 42 9.54 -21.73 -16.52
N GLY A 43 8.25 -22.06 -16.51
CA GLY A 43 7.66 -23.03 -15.57
C GLY A 43 7.47 -22.42 -14.17
N ARG A 44 7.61 -23.25 -13.12
CA ARG A 44 7.41 -22.82 -11.72
C ARG A 44 8.46 -21.83 -11.21
N ALA A 45 9.60 -21.71 -11.89
CA ALA A 45 10.70 -20.85 -11.46
C ALA A 45 10.29 -19.36 -11.37
N ALA A 46 9.47 -18.86 -12.30
CA ALA A 46 8.93 -17.49 -12.21
C ALA A 46 7.96 -17.33 -11.04
N GLU A 47 7.09 -18.33 -10.80
CA GLU A 47 6.09 -18.29 -9.71
C GLU A 47 6.78 -18.26 -8.35
N ASP A 48 7.76 -19.15 -8.14
CA ASP A 48 8.53 -19.22 -6.90
C ASP A 48 9.29 -17.91 -6.67
N MET A 49 9.94 -17.37 -7.71
CA MET A 49 10.62 -16.08 -7.64
C MET A 49 9.66 -14.93 -7.30
N LEU A 50 8.47 -14.90 -7.90
CA LEU A 50 7.45 -13.88 -7.60
C LEU A 50 6.94 -14.02 -6.16
N CYS A 51 6.72 -15.25 -5.67
CA CYS A 51 6.37 -15.51 -4.27
C CYS A 51 7.44 -14.96 -3.32
N ASP A 52 8.72 -15.27 -3.55
CA ASP A 52 9.83 -14.79 -2.72
C ASP A 52 9.90 -13.24 -2.71
N ILE A 53 9.69 -12.63 -3.87
CA ILE A 53 9.66 -11.16 -4.01
C ILE A 53 8.47 -10.56 -3.25
N LEU A 54 7.28 -11.13 -3.39
CA LEU A 54 6.07 -10.69 -2.70
C LEU A 54 6.22 -10.84 -1.18
N GLU A 55 6.78 -11.94 -0.70
CA GLU A 55 7.07 -12.16 0.71
C GLU A 55 8.09 -11.14 1.23
N GLY A 56 9.15 -10.87 0.47
CA GLY A 56 10.12 -9.83 0.77
C GLY A 56 9.48 -8.45 0.92
N MET A 57 8.56 -8.09 0.01
CA MET A 57 7.82 -6.85 0.08
C MET A 57 6.86 -6.79 1.27
N ALA A 58 6.14 -7.88 1.58
CA ALA A 58 5.28 -7.96 2.76
C ALA A 58 6.08 -7.71 4.05
N ASN A 59 7.26 -8.33 4.17
CA ASN A 59 8.18 -8.09 5.28
C ASN A 59 8.66 -6.63 5.39
N TRP A 60 8.85 -5.93 4.26
CA TRP A 60 9.19 -4.51 4.28
C TRP A 60 7.98 -3.61 4.59
N LEU A 61 6.78 -3.99 4.18
CA LEU A 61 5.54 -3.29 4.55
C LEU A 61 5.30 -3.37 6.06
N ASP A 62 5.47 -4.54 6.66
CA ASP A 62 5.37 -4.71 8.12
C ASP A 62 6.38 -3.83 8.86
N GLN A 63 7.61 -3.72 8.34
CA GLN A 63 8.60 -2.78 8.89
C GLN A 63 8.10 -1.35 8.79
N LEU A 64 7.55 -0.90 7.65
CA LEU A 64 7.01 0.45 7.51
C LEU A 64 5.88 0.73 8.51
N GLN A 65 4.95 -0.21 8.69
CA GLN A 65 3.85 -0.09 9.67
C GLN A 65 4.37 0.04 11.10
N GLN A 66 5.33 -0.81 11.48
CA GLN A 66 5.95 -0.76 12.81
C GLN A 66 6.66 0.59 13.07
N ARG A 67 7.37 1.12 12.06
CA ARG A 67 8.05 2.42 12.16
C ARG A 67 7.08 3.60 12.23
N LEU A 68 5.98 3.55 11.47
CA LEU A 68 4.92 4.54 11.56
C LEU A 68 4.27 4.56 12.95
N ALA A 69 4.03 3.38 13.53
CA ALA A 69 3.50 3.23 14.89
C ALA A 69 4.46 3.78 15.96
N ALA A 70 5.76 3.54 15.78
CA ALA A 70 6.82 4.04 16.67
C ALA A 70 7.20 5.52 16.44
N ALA A 71 6.60 6.20 15.47
CA ALA A 71 7.00 7.54 15.01
C ALA A 71 8.48 7.64 14.57
N ASP A 72 9.06 6.52 14.13
CA ASP A 72 10.45 6.41 13.66
C ASP A 72 10.51 6.62 12.14
N HIS A 73 10.16 7.82 11.70
CA HIS A 73 10.04 8.16 10.28
C HIS A 73 11.37 8.07 9.53
N ALA A 74 12.49 8.39 10.20
CA ALA A 74 13.82 8.34 9.61
C ALA A 74 14.20 6.92 9.15
N ALA A 75 13.76 5.88 9.86
CA ALA A 75 14.02 4.50 9.52
C ALA A 75 13.12 3.95 8.39
N MET A 76 12.12 4.70 7.92
CA MET A 76 11.17 4.25 6.88
C MET A 76 11.73 4.35 5.47
N ALA A 77 12.69 5.24 5.21
CA ALA A 77 13.21 5.50 3.86
C ALA A 77 13.83 4.25 3.22
N LYS A 78 14.56 3.44 4.01
CA LYS A 78 15.26 2.24 3.51
C LYS A 78 14.31 1.13 3.05
N PRO A 79 13.35 0.63 3.86
CA PRO A 79 12.39 -0.37 3.39
C PRO A 79 11.50 0.16 2.26
N ALA A 80 11.07 1.44 2.31
CA ALA A 80 10.29 2.05 1.23
C ALA A 80 11.05 2.08 -0.11
N ALA A 81 12.33 2.47 -0.11
CA ALA A 81 13.16 2.48 -1.32
C ALA A 81 13.39 1.06 -1.88
N ARG A 82 13.49 0.04 -1.02
CA ARG A 82 13.61 -1.37 -1.45
C ARG A 82 12.35 -1.85 -2.16
N ILE A 83 11.17 -1.59 -1.58
CA ILE A 83 9.89 -1.90 -2.22
C ILE A 83 9.83 -1.19 -3.58
N ALA A 84 10.14 0.11 -3.62
CA ALA A 84 10.09 0.90 -4.85
C ALA A 84 10.98 0.31 -5.97
N LEU A 85 12.20 -0.08 -5.62
CA LEU A 85 13.16 -0.66 -6.56
C LEU A 85 12.68 -2.01 -7.10
N VAL A 86 12.35 -2.95 -6.21
CA VAL A 86 11.99 -4.33 -6.58
C VAL A 86 10.66 -4.35 -7.34
N ALA A 87 9.63 -3.66 -6.83
CA ALA A 87 8.34 -3.53 -7.51
C ALA A 87 8.51 -2.92 -8.91
N GLY A 88 9.38 -1.92 -9.06
CA GLY A 88 9.68 -1.32 -10.36
C GLY A 88 10.35 -2.27 -11.34
N GLN A 89 11.23 -3.16 -10.87
CA GLN A 89 11.91 -4.15 -11.71
C GLN A 89 10.94 -5.15 -12.33
N ILE A 90 9.93 -5.59 -11.59
CA ILE A 90 8.92 -6.56 -12.05
C ILE A 90 7.63 -5.94 -12.62
N GLY A 91 7.60 -4.61 -12.78
CA GLY A 91 6.49 -3.91 -13.44
C GLY A 91 5.28 -3.60 -12.56
N LEU A 92 5.42 -3.66 -11.24
CA LEU A 92 4.38 -3.29 -10.28
C LEU A 92 4.37 -1.78 -10.04
N THR A 93 4.01 -1.02 -11.08
CA THR A 93 4.18 0.44 -11.13
C THR A 93 3.50 1.19 -9.99
N ASP A 94 2.26 0.85 -9.65
CA ASP A 94 1.55 1.52 -8.54
C ASP A 94 2.17 1.25 -7.18
N VAL A 95 2.62 0.02 -6.93
CA VAL A 95 3.35 -0.35 -5.71
C VAL A 95 4.66 0.43 -5.64
N ALA A 96 5.40 0.48 -6.75
CA ALA A 96 6.67 1.18 -6.83
C ALA A 96 6.51 2.69 -6.56
N LEU A 97 5.50 3.31 -7.18
CA LEU A 97 5.21 4.73 -7.03
C LEU A 97 4.73 5.07 -5.62
N ALA A 98 3.82 4.29 -5.05
CA ALA A 98 3.34 4.50 -3.69
C ALA A 98 4.48 4.36 -2.67
N ALA A 99 5.37 3.38 -2.84
CA ALA A 99 6.53 3.20 -1.98
C ALA A 99 7.52 4.36 -2.07
N LYS A 100 7.74 4.92 -3.27
CA LYS A 100 8.52 6.15 -3.43
C LYS A 100 7.89 7.33 -2.67
N HIS A 101 6.57 7.50 -2.78
CA HIS A 101 5.87 8.54 -2.02
C HIS A 101 5.97 8.34 -0.51
N VAL A 102 6.00 7.11 0.01
CA VAL A 102 6.25 6.85 1.44
C VAL A 102 7.65 7.36 1.83
N ALA A 103 8.68 7.06 1.05
CA ALA A 103 10.03 7.52 1.32
C ALA A 103 10.13 9.05 1.31
N ASP A 104 9.50 9.71 0.33
CA ASP A 104 9.46 11.17 0.23
C ASP A 104 8.70 11.79 1.41
N ALA A 105 7.50 11.27 1.73
CA ALA A 105 6.68 11.76 2.84
C ALA A 105 7.35 11.59 4.22
N ALA A 106 8.10 10.50 4.41
CA ALA A 106 8.84 10.26 5.64
C ALA A 106 9.91 11.34 5.90
N ALA A 107 10.43 11.98 4.84
CA ALA A 107 11.40 13.08 4.97
C ALA A 107 10.76 14.40 5.43
N PHE A 108 9.46 14.62 5.18
CA PHE A 108 8.76 15.86 5.52
C PHE A 108 8.14 15.87 6.93
N GLY A 109 8.02 14.71 7.59
CA GLY A 109 7.58 14.61 8.98
C GLY A 109 6.07 14.80 9.22
N ASP A 110 5.25 14.88 8.16
CA ASP A 110 3.78 14.89 8.30
C ASP A 110 3.26 13.46 8.51
N ARG A 111 2.96 13.13 9.77
CA ARG A 111 2.48 11.81 10.16
C ARG A 111 1.15 11.42 9.50
N HIS A 112 0.25 12.37 9.25
CA HIS A 112 -1.06 12.07 8.66
C HIS A 112 -0.93 11.79 7.17
N ALA A 113 -0.16 12.62 6.46
CA ALA A 113 0.16 12.37 5.06
C ALA A 113 0.88 11.03 4.90
N LEU A 114 1.86 10.75 5.76
CA LEU A 114 2.60 9.49 5.74
C LEU A 114 1.70 8.27 5.98
N ALA A 115 0.79 8.33 6.96
CA ALA A 115 -0.17 7.27 7.21
C ALA A 115 -1.11 7.03 6.02
N ALA A 116 -1.61 8.10 5.39
CA ALA A 116 -2.47 8.00 4.22
C ALA A 116 -1.75 7.39 3.01
N ILE A 117 -0.48 7.76 2.80
CA ILE A 117 0.34 7.24 1.71
C ILE A 117 0.73 5.78 1.97
N LEU A 118 1.04 5.40 3.22
CA LEU A 118 1.29 4.00 3.57
C LEU A 118 0.04 3.13 3.32
N GLY A 119 -1.14 3.59 3.74
CA GLY A 119 -2.39 2.88 3.43
C GLY A 119 -2.72 2.81 1.93
N ARG A 120 -2.22 3.76 1.13
CA ARG A 120 -2.28 3.63 -0.35
C ARG A 120 -1.36 2.53 -0.85
N LEU A 121 -0.13 2.45 -0.34
CA LEU A 121 0.83 1.42 -0.72
C LEU A 121 0.31 0.02 -0.38
N GLU A 122 -0.25 -0.19 0.81
CA GLU A 122 -0.84 -1.47 1.23
C GLU A 122 -1.94 -1.92 0.26
N ARG A 123 -2.89 -1.04 -0.06
CA ARG A 123 -3.95 -1.37 -1.03
C ARG A 123 -3.40 -1.68 -2.42
N ALA A 124 -2.39 -0.95 -2.89
CA ALA A 124 -1.77 -1.22 -4.18
C ALA A 124 -1.10 -2.61 -4.18
N PHE A 125 -0.46 -2.98 -3.07
CA PHE A 125 0.12 -4.31 -2.89
C PHE A 125 -0.94 -5.41 -2.88
N ASP A 126 -2.02 -5.25 -2.09
CA ASP A 126 -3.11 -6.24 -2.00
C ASP A 126 -3.80 -6.50 -3.35
N VAL A 127 -4.10 -5.43 -4.09
CA VAL A 127 -4.66 -5.53 -5.46
C VAL A 127 -3.67 -6.24 -6.39
N THR A 128 -2.38 -5.90 -6.27
CA THR A 128 -1.34 -6.51 -7.09
C THR A 128 -1.22 -8.00 -6.84
N VAL A 129 -1.15 -8.45 -5.58
CA VAL A 129 -1.07 -9.88 -5.22
C VAL A 129 -2.27 -10.65 -5.77
N THR A 130 -3.46 -10.07 -5.76
CA THR A 130 -4.68 -10.71 -6.26
C THR A 130 -4.62 -10.89 -7.78
N GLU A 131 -4.33 -9.82 -8.50
CA GLU A 131 -4.37 -9.75 -9.97
C GLU A 131 -3.07 -10.27 -10.63
N LEU A 132 -1.99 -10.55 -9.88
CA LEU A 132 -0.71 -11.04 -10.45
C LEU A 132 -0.89 -12.44 -11.07
N TRP A 133 -1.73 -13.26 -10.46
CA TRP A 133 -1.97 -14.64 -10.87
C TRP A 133 -2.85 -14.77 -12.12
N ASP A 134 -3.57 -13.69 -12.48
CA ASP A 134 -4.40 -13.65 -13.70
C ASP A 134 -3.56 -13.63 -14.99
N PHE A 135 -2.25 -13.37 -14.90
CA PHE A 135 -1.33 -13.43 -16.04
C PHE A 135 -0.98 -14.87 -16.50
N ARG A 136 -1.42 -15.89 -15.75
CA ARG A 136 -1.09 -17.30 -16.03
C ARG A 136 -1.81 -17.87 -17.24
N ASP A 137 -3.02 -17.40 -17.55
CA ASP A 137 -3.90 -17.96 -18.58
C ASP A 137 -4.34 -16.85 -19.56
N PRO A 138 -3.69 -16.71 -20.74
CA PRO A 138 -4.26 -15.98 -21.88
C PRO A 138 -5.38 -16.74 -22.59
#